data_AF-A0A1A2DK09-F1
#
_entry.id   AF-A0A1A2DK09-F1
#
_cell.length_a   1.000
_cell.length_b   1.000
_cell.length_c   1.000
_cell.angle_alpha   90.00
_cell.angle_beta   90.00
_cell.angle_gamma   90.00
#
_symmetry.space_group_name_H-M   'P 1'
#
loop_
_entity.id
_entity.type
_entity.pdbx_description
1 polymer ?
#
loop_
_entity_poly.entity_id
_entity_poly.type
_entity_poly.pdbx_seq_one_letter_code
_entity_poly.pdbx_strand_id
1 'polypeptide(L)'
;MAAVAVVPGLSALLAWPTDHLTDAAAQWETVAERSYALSHQVWREAVSVDWRGEAADAVRVATHADMRTTSAAADQLQAAARVARNASSDLHAARSRLRYAVQVAQTAGYEVCEDLSVTDRMSGGSTYSEQFAKAKRKHSPAISVSALPSSSHWTNRSLARFPPP
;
A
#
# COMPACT_ATOMS: atom_id res chain seq x y z
N MET A 1 -11.38 14.67 -10.96
CA MET A 1 -10.84 14.16 -12.24
C MET A 1 -10.23 12.81 -11.97
N ALA A 2 -10.96 11.72 -12.23
CA ALA A 2 -10.41 10.37 -12.08
C ALA A 2 -9.39 10.14 -13.20
N ALA A 3 -8.11 9.97 -12.84
CA ALA A 3 -7.11 9.57 -13.81
C ALA A 3 -7.53 8.20 -14.36
N VAL A 4 -7.74 8.12 -15.67
CA VAL A 4 -7.79 6.83 -16.36
C VAL A 4 -6.40 6.24 -16.20
N ALA A 5 -6.24 5.36 -15.21
CA ALA A 5 -5.00 4.64 -14.99
C ALA A 5 -4.82 3.71 -16.19
N VAL A 6 -3.95 4.11 -17.13
CA VAL A 6 -3.40 3.18 -18.10
C VAL A 6 -2.75 2.08 -17.28
N VAL A 7 -3.26 0.86 -17.42
CA VAL A 7 -2.70 -0.30 -16.70
C VAL A 7 -1.25 -0.44 -17.16
N PRO A 8 -0.28 -0.43 -16.24
CA PRO A 8 1.12 -0.64 -16.60
C PRO A 8 1.27 -1.99 -17.29
N GLY A 9 2.20 -2.08 -18.24
CA GLY A 9 2.45 -3.34 -18.91
C GLY A 9 3.00 -4.42 -17.97
N LEU A 10 2.96 -5.68 -18.40
CA LEU A 10 3.37 -6.84 -17.62
C LEU A 10 4.75 -6.66 -16.98
N SER A 11 5.73 -6.19 -17.75
CA SER A 11 7.10 -5.97 -17.27
C SER A 11 7.14 -4.91 -16.18
N ALA A 12 6.37 -3.83 -16.33
CA ALA A 12 6.26 -2.78 -15.32
C ALA A 12 5.59 -3.29 -14.03
N LEU A 13 4.56 -4.12 -14.14
CA LEU A 13 3.89 -4.74 -12.98
C LEU A 13 4.81 -5.73 -12.25
N LEU A 14 5.62 -6.50 -12.98
CA LEU A 14 6.59 -7.42 -12.40
C LEU A 14 7.80 -6.70 -11.80
N ALA A 15 8.15 -5.52 -12.29
CA ALA A 15 9.24 -4.70 -11.76
C ALA A 15 8.79 -3.66 -10.73
N TRP A 16 7.50 -3.61 -10.38
CA TRP A 16 6.96 -2.54 -9.55
C TRP A 16 7.72 -2.41 -8.21
N PRO A 17 8.30 -1.24 -7.92
CA PRO A 17 9.14 -1.05 -6.75
C PRO A 17 8.32 -0.96 -5.46
N THR A 18 8.73 -1.68 -4.43
CA THR A 18 8.09 -1.68 -3.09
C THR A 18 8.98 -1.09 -2.00
N ASP A 19 10.25 -0.84 -2.31
CA ASP A 19 11.27 -0.44 -1.32
C ASP A 19 10.92 0.89 -0.66
N HIS A 20 10.39 1.84 -1.45
CA HIS A 20 9.94 3.14 -0.95
C HIS A 20 8.90 3.05 0.18
N LEU A 21 8.02 2.03 0.18
CA LEU A 21 7.04 1.85 1.26
C LEU A 21 7.71 1.34 2.53
N THR A 22 8.68 0.44 2.38
CA THR A 22 9.44 -0.12 3.51
C THR A 22 10.34 0.94 4.14
N ASP A 23 11.01 1.74 3.30
CA ASP A 23 11.86 2.86 3.72
C ASP A 23 11.05 3.95 4.42
N ALA A 24 9.92 4.35 3.84
CA ALA A 24 9.02 5.31 4.47
C ALA A 24 8.51 4.82 5.83
N ALA A 25 8.13 3.54 5.94
CA ALA A 25 7.71 2.95 7.20
C ALA A 25 8.81 3.01 8.27
N ALA A 26 10.05 2.64 7.92
CA ALA A 26 11.18 2.69 8.84
C ALA A 26 11.48 4.13 9.30
N GLN A 27 11.37 5.09 8.39
CA GLN A 27 11.56 6.50 8.71
C GLN A 27 10.49 7.02 9.67
N TRP A 28 9.21 6.71 9.43
CA TRP A 28 8.12 7.16 10.30
C TRP A 28 8.22 6.58 11.71
N GLU A 29 8.63 5.32 11.85
CA GLU A 29 8.87 4.73 13.17
C GLU A 29 10.02 5.40 13.91
N THR A 30 11.12 5.66 13.21
CA THR A 30 12.27 6.37 13.77
C THR A 30 11.88 7.76 14.26
N VAL A 31 11.09 8.49 13.45
CA VAL A 31 10.61 9.82 13.83
C VAL A 31 9.63 9.75 15.00
N ALA A 32 8.71 8.78 15.01
CA ALA A 32 7.76 8.59 16.10
C ALA A 32 8.46 8.32 17.44
N GLU A 33 9.40 7.38 17.46
CA GLU A 33 10.15 6.99 18.64
C GLU A 33 10.98 8.17 19.18
N ARG A 34 11.75 8.83 18.32
CA ARG A 34 12.59 9.97 18.71
C ARG A 34 11.76 11.13 19.24
N SER A 35 10.64 11.45 18.59
CA SER A 35 9.79 12.57 19.00
C SER A 35 9.19 12.31 20.37
N TYR A 36 8.63 11.11 20.60
CA TYR A 36 8.08 10.74 21.90
C TYR A 36 9.16 10.75 22.99
N ALA A 37 10.33 10.16 22.72
CA ALA A 37 11.42 10.09 23.69
C ALA A 37 11.88 11.50 24.14
N LEU A 38 12.04 12.43 23.20
CA LEU A 38 12.42 13.81 23.49
C LEU A 38 11.35 14.53 24.33
N SER A 39 10.09 14.48 23.93
CA SER A 39 9.01 15.15 24.68
C SER A 39 8.81 14.55 26.08
N HIS A 40 8.94 13.23 26.21
CA HIS A 40 8.89 12.56 27.51
C HIS A 40 10.08 12.97 28.39
N GLN A 41 11.29 13.08 27.82
CA GLN A 41 12.46 13.56 28.54
C GLN A 41 12.28 15.00 29.05
N VAL A 42 11.81 15.92 28.20
CA VAL A 42 11.57 17.31 28.58
C VAL A 42 10.55 17.40 29.73
N TRP A 43 9.45 16.65 29.67
CA TRP A 43 8.48 16.61 30.75
C TRP A 43 9.09 16.04 32.04
N ARG A 44 9.85 14.95 31.95
CA ARG A 44 10.56 14.32 33.07
C ARG A 44 11.54 15.29 33.74
N GLU A 45 12.29 16.05 32.95
CA GLU A 45 13.21 17.07 33.46
C GLU A 45 12.45 18.19 34.16
N ALA A 46 11.37 18.70 33.55
CA ALA A 46 10.54 19.76 34.13
C ALA A 46 9.93 19.40 35.50
N VAL A 47 9.56 18.13 35.71
CA VAL A 47 9.03 17.68 37.02
C VAL A 47 10.13 17.32 38.03
N SER A 48 11.37 17.12 37.58
CA SER A 48 12.49 16.72 38.45
C SER A 48 13.17 17.88 39.18
N VAL A 49 13.04 19.10 38.67
CA VAL A 49 13.66 20.31 39.26
C VAL A 49 12.83 20.78 40.47
N ASP A 50 13.49 21.04 41.61
CA ASP A 50 12.86 21.51 42.86
C ASP A 50 12.46 23.00 42.82
N TRP A 51 12.19 23.52 41.62
CA TRP A 51 11.69 24.87 41.41
C TRP A 51 10.18 24.92 41.69
N ARG A 52 9.72 25.96 42.40
CA ARG A 52 8.32 26.09 42.84
C ARG A 52 7.75 27.46 42.51
N GLY A 53 6.42 27.53 42.51
CA GLY A 53 5.64 28.72 42.19
C GLY A 53 4.89 28.57 40.87
N GLU A 54 4.04 29.56 40.57
CA GLU A 54 3.13 29.55 39.42
C GLU A 54 3.83 29.28 38.09
N ALA A 55 5.02 29.86 37.88
CA ALA A 55 5.80 29.65 36.67
C ALA A 55 6.29 28.19 36.53
N ALA A 56 6.63 27.52 37.64
CA ALA A 56 7.02 26.11 37.62
C ALA A 56 5.83 25.21 37.26
N ASP A 57 4.65 25.52 37.81
CA ASP A 57 3.43 24.77 37.52
C ASP A 57 2.98 24.97 36.07
N ALA A 58 3.10 26.20 35.54
CA ALA A 58 2.82 26.50 34.14
C ALA A 58 3.71 25.69 33.18
N VAL A 59 5.02 25.60 33.45
CA VAL A 59 5.96 24.79 32.64
C VAL A 59 5.61 23.29 32.70
N ARG A 60 5.26 22.76 33.86
CA ARG A 60 4.87 21.34 34.01
C ARG A 60 3.60 21.02 33.23
N VAL A 61 2.59 21.91 33.29
CA VAL A 61 1.34 21.75 32.53
C VAL A 61 1.60 21.82 31.03
N ALA A 62 2.38 22.80 30.58
CA ALA A 62 2.72 22.98 29.16
C ALA A 62 3.49 21.77 28.60
N THR A 63 4.58 21.36 29.26
CA THR A 63 5.39 20.22 28.82
C THR A 63 4.63 18.90 28.82
N HIS A 64 3.71 18.70 29.77
CA HIS A 64 2.83 17.54 29.77
C HIS A 64 1.81 17.58 28.61
N ALA A 65 1.27 18.75 28.27
CA ALA A 65 0.40 18.91 27.11
C ALA A 65 1.14 18.66 25.79
N ASP A 66 2.38 19.13 25.67
CA ASP A 66 3.25 18.89 24.53
C ASP A 66 3.59 17.40 24.39
N MET A 67 3.90 16.72 25.50
CA MET A 67 4.13 15.28 25.51
C MET A 67 2.91 14.51 25.00
N ARG A 68 1.70 14.87 25.45
CA ARG A 68 0.46 14.23 24.98
C ARG A 68 0.21 14.46 23.49
N THR A 69 0.42 15.68 23.03
CA THR A 69 0.27 16.02 21.60
C THR A 69 1.27 15.26 20.74
N THR A 70 2.52 15.18 21.19
CA THR A 70 3.58 14.43 20.49
C THR A 70 3.32 12.93 20.49
N SER A 71 2.81 12.37 21.60
CA SER A 71 2.39 10.96 21.67
C SER A 71 1.32 10.64 20.64
N ALA A 72 0.31 11.49 20.50
CA ALA A 72 -0.75 11.29 19.50
C ALA A 72 -0.20 11.34 18.06
N ALA A 73 0.75 12.23 17.78
CA ALA A 73 1.43 12.27 16.47
C ALA A 73 2.30 11.04 16.22
N ALA A 74 3.02 10.56 17.25
CA ALA A 74 3.81 9.34 17.18
C ALA A 74 2.94 8.11 16.89
N ASP A 75 1.77 8.01 17.52
CA ASP A 75 0.80 6.93 17.25
C ASP A 75 0.31 6.95 15.79
N GLN A 76 0.07 8.15 15.22
CA GLN A 76 -0.32 8.29 13.82
C GLN A 76 0.79 7.86 12.86
N LEU A 77 2.04 8.21 13.15
CA LEU A 77 3.20 7.79 12.37
C LEU A 77 3.40 6.27 12.43
N GLN A 78 3.22 5.65 13.59
CA GLN A 78 3.27 4.19 13.74
C GLN A 78 2.14 3.51 12.96
N ALA A 79 0.93 4.08 12.97
CA ALA A 79 -0.18 3.57 12.17
C ALA A 79 0.12 3.65 10.66
N ALA A 80 0.68 4.77 10.20
CA ALA A 80 1.10 4.94 8.81
C ALA A 80 2.18 3.92 8.41
N ALA A 81 3.17 3.69 9.27
CA ALA A 81 4.22 2.69 9.02
C ALA A 81 3.65 1.28 8.87
N ARG A 82 2.69 0.89 9.72
CA ARG A 82 1.98 -0.39 9.60
C ARG A 82 1.25 -0.52 8.27
N VAL A 83 0.52 0.53 7.86
CA VAL A 83 -0.18 0.55 6.57
C VAL A 83 0.80 0.39 5.41
N ALA A 84 1.92 1.10 5.41
CA ALA A 84 2.92 1.00 4.35
C ALA A 84 3.58 -0.39 4.27
N ARG A 85 3.88 -1.04 5.40
CA ARG A 85 4.40 -2.42 5.40
C ARG A 85 3.40 -3.43 4.89
N ASN A 86 2.13 -3.30 5.28
CA ASN A 86 1.07 -4.16 4.79
C ASN A 86 0.92 -3.98 3.27
N ALA A 87 0.88 -2.74 2.78
CA ALA A 87 0.82 -2.45 1.35
C ALA A 87 2.02 -3.03 0.58
N SER A 88 3.23 -2.92 1.13
CA SER A 88 4.44 -3.53 0.55
C SER A 88 4.30 -5.05 0.44
N SER A 89 3.81 -5.70 1.50
CA SER A 89 3.56 -7.15 1.53
C SER A 89 2.49 -7.58 0.55
N ASP A 90 1.39 -6.84 0.46
CA ASP A 90 0.29 -7.10 -0.47
C ASP A 90 0.73 -6.97 -1.92
N LEU A 91 1.51 -5.93 -2.25
CA LEU A 91 2.09 -5.75 -3.58
C LEU A 91 3.06 -6.88 -3.94
N HIS A 92 3.89 -7.31 -2.98
CA HIS A 92 4.79 -8.43 -3.19
C HIS A 92 4.03 -9.74 -3.47
N ALA A 93 2.96 -10.00 -2.72
CA ALA A 93 2.09 -11.15 -2.92
C ALA A 93 1.37 -11.10 -4.27
N ALA A 94 0.83 -9.93 -4.65
CA ALA A 94 0.17 -9.73 -5.94
C ALA A 94 1.13 -9.98 -7.10
N ARG A 95 2.36 -9.45 -7.03
CA ARG A 95 3.41 -9.70 -8.04
C ARG A 95 3.77 -11.18 -8.15
N SER A 96 3.87 -11.86 -7.01
CA SER A 96 4.17 -13.30 -6.99
C SER A 96 3.07 -14.12 -7.66
N ARG A 97 1.80 -13.78 -7.41
CA ARG A 97 0.65 -14.39 -8.09
C ARG A 97 0.67 -14.12 -9.59
N LEU A 98 0.98 -12.90 -10.02
CA LEU A 98 1.10 -12.55 -11.44
C LEU A 98 2.19 -13.37 -12.13
N ARG A 99 3.38 -13.47 -11.52
CA ARG A 99 4.48 -14.29 -12.04
C ARG A 99 4.08 -15.75 -12.20
N TYR A 100 3.41 -16.31 -11.19
CA TYR A 100 2.93 -17.69 -11.24
C TYR A 100 1.89 -17.88 -12.35
N ALA A 101 0.93 -16.96 -12.50
CA ALA A 101 -0.08 -17.04 -13.56
C ALA A 101 0.56 -17.00 -14.97
N VAL A 102 1.55 -16.14 -15.19
CA VAL A 102 2.31 -16.09 -16.45
C VAL A 102 3.03 -17.42 -16.71
N GLN A 103 3.69 -17.99 -15.70
CA GLN A 103 4.38 -19.26 -15.82
C GLN A 103 3.42 -20.43 -16.13
N VAL A 104 2.24 -20.44 -15.51
CA VAL A 104 1.19 -21.43 -15.80
C VAL A 104 0.70 -21.30 -17.24
N ALA A 105 0.43 -20.08 -17.72
CA ALA A 105 0.02 -19.84 -19.10
C ALA A 105 1.09 -20.31 -20.11
N GLN A 106 2.36 -19.98 -19.86
CA GLN A 106 3.49 -20.40 -20.68
C GLN A 106 3.66 -21.92 -20.71
N THR A 107 3.51 -22.59 -19.57
CA THR A 107 3.57 -24.06 -19.49
C THR A 107 2.42 -24.72 -20.26
N ALA A 108 1.26 -24.06 -20.32
CA ALA A 108 0.11 -24.51 -21.10
C ALA A 108 0.20 -24.17 -22.60
N GLY A 109 1.31 -23.57 -23.07
CA GLY A 109 1.52 -23.24 -24.48
C GLY A 109 0.97 -21.87 -24.90
N TYR A 110 0.54 -21.04 -23.96
CA TYR A 110 0.12 -19.67 -24.23
C TYR A 110 1.26 -18.66 -24.01
N GLU A 111 1.28 -17.59 -24.79
CA GLU A 111 2.14 -16.43 -24.60
C GLU A 111 1.33 -15.32 -23.91
N VAL A 112 1.95 -14.61 -22.96
CA VAL A 112 1.34 -13.47 -22.27
C VAL A 112 2.10 -12.21 -22.67
N CYS A 113 1.42 -11.29 -23.34
CA CYS A 113 1.98 -10.07 -23.89
C CYS A 113 2.10 -8.95 -22.84
N GLU A 114 2.80 -7.88 -23.20
CA GLU A 114 3.02 -6.71 -22.33
C GLU A 114 1.71 -6.01 -21.96
N ASP A 115 0.69 -6.05 -22.82
CA ASP A 115 -0.64 -5.50 -22.58
C ASP A 115 -1.55 -6.44 -21.76
N LEU A 116 -1.00 -7.52 -21.21
CA LEU A 116 -1.70 -8.58 -20.47
C LEU A 116 -2.66 -9.41 -21.33
N SER A 117 -2.57 -9.30 -22.67
CA SER A 117 -3.28 -10.21 -23.57
C SER A 117 -2.62 -11.60 -23.59
N VAL A 118 -3.43 -12.63 -23.86
CA VAL A 118 -2.97 -14.02 -23.93
C VAL A 118 -3.18 -14.54 -25.35
N THR A 119 -2.10 -14.99 -25.99
CA THR A 119 -2.09 -15.53 -27.36
C THR A 119 -1.70 -17.01 -27.34
N ASP A 120 -2.32 -17.81 -28.19
CA ASP A 120 -1.97 -19.22 -28.33
C ASP A 120 -0.74 -19.38 -29.24
N ARG A 121 0.33 -19.98 -28.72
CA ARG A 121 1.57 -20.21 -29.46
C ARG A 121 1.42 -21.26 -30.56
N MET A 122 0.45 -22.18 -30.42
CA MET A 122 0.16 -23.23 -31.41
C MET A 122 -0.53 -22.66 -32.66
N SER A 123 -1.19 -21.49 -32.55
CA SER A 123 -1.87 -20.81 -33.65
C SER A 123 -0.92 -20.05 -34.58
N GLY A 124 0.35 -19.85 -34.19
CA GLY A 124 1.37 -19.10 -34.97
C GLY A 124 2.14 -19.94 -36.00
N GLY A 125 1.93 -21.26 -36.03
CA GLY A 125 2.58 -22.18 -36.96
C GLY A 125 1.61 -22.77 -37.99
N SER A 126 1.59 -22.17 -39.18
CA SER A 126 0.89 -22.64 -40.40
C SER A 126 -0.65 -22.61 -40.42
N THR A 127 -1.17 -21.78 -41.33
CA THR A 127 -2.44 -21.98 -42.08
C THR A 127 -3.62 -22.60 -41.32
N TYR A 128 -4.04 -22.00 -40.21
CA TYR A 128 -5.30 -22.37 -39.52
C TYR A 128 -6.27 -21.19 -39.32
N SER A 129 -6.04 -20.05 -39.98
CA SER A 129 -6.88 -18.85 -39.88
C SER A 129 -8.16 -18.88 -40.73
N GLU A 130 -8.32 -19.82 -41.66
CA GLU A 130 -9.54 -19.89 -42.50
C GLU A 130 -10.66 -20.75 -41.91
N GLN A 131 -10.39 -21.61 -40.93
CA GLN A 131 -11.41 -22.53 -40.39
C GLN A 131 -12.19 -21.97 -39.18
N PHE A 132 -11.60 -21.05 -38.40
CA PHE A 132 -12.28 -20.47 -37.23
C PHE A 132 -13.20 -19.28 -37.56
N ALA A 133 -13.08 -18.68 -38.74
CA ALA A 133 -14.03 -17.68 -39.23
C ALA A 133 -15.44 -18.26 -39.52
N LYS A 134 -15.58 -19.60 -39.55
CA LYS A 134 -16.87 -20.30 -39.72
C LYS A 134 -17.43 -20.99 -38.46
N ALA A 135 -16.76 -20.92 -37.32
CA ALA A 135 -17.20 -21.61 -36.10
C ALA A 135 -17.72 -20.64 -35.01
N LYS A 136 -18.68 -19.77 -35.36
CA LYS A 136 -19.59 -19.21 -34.35
C LYS A 136 -20.61 -20.28 -33.97
N ARG A 137 -20.41 -20.94 -32.82
CA ARG A 137 -21.42 -21.24 -31.77
C ARG A 137 -21.03 -22.45 -30.91
N LYS A 138 -21.18 -22.24 -29.59
CA LYS A 138 -21.19 -23.22 -28.49
C LYS A 138 -19.82 -23.77 -28.05
N HIS A 139 -19.10 -23.00 -27.23
CA HIS A 139 -18.95 -23.30 -25.80
C HIS A 139 -18.05 -22.24 -25.14
N SER A 140 -18.59 -21.48 -24.19
CA SER A 140 -17.81 -20.68 -23.25
C SER A 140 -17.25 -21.60 -22.15
N PRO A 141 -15.94 -21.63 -21.89
CA PRO A 141 -15.45 -21.85 -20.55
C PRO A 141 -15.31 -20.47 -19.90
N ALA A 142 -16.24 -20.17 -18.98
CA ALA A 142 -16.09 -19.07 -18.06
C ALA A 142 -14.93 -19.39 -17.09
N ILE A 143 -13.75 -18.83 -17.32
CA ILE A 143 -12.83 -18.59 -16.20
C ILE A 143 -13.35 -17.34 -15.52
N SER A 144 -14.26 -17.54 -14.58
CA SER A 144 -14.65 -16.48 -13.66
C SER A 144 -13.43 -16.11 -12.81
N VAL A 145 -12.79 -15.00 -13.16
CA VAL A 145 -11.93 -14.26 -12.23
C VAL A 145 -12.86 -13.53 -11.26
N SER A 146 -13.46 -14.28 -10.34
CA SER A 146 -14.26 -13.75 -9.24
C SER A 146 -13.64 -14.21 -7.93
N ALA A 147 -12.58 -13.51 -7.53
CA ALA A 147 -12.10 -13.42 -6.16
C ALA A 147 -11.19 -12.19 -6.00
N LEU A 148 -11.68 -11.01 -6.40
CA LEU A 148 -11.26 -9.77 -5.76
C LEU A 148 -11.98 -9.73 -4.41
N PRO A 149 -11.29 -9.70 -3.25
CA PRO A 149 -11.96 -9.30 -2.02
C PRO A 149 -12.47 -7.87 -2.22
N SER A 150 -13.78 -7.73 -2.13
CA SER A 150 -14.54 -6.49 -2.20
C SER A 150 -13.88 -5.39 -1.37
N SER A 151 -13.28 -4.41 -2.07
CA SER A 151 -12.85 -3.15 -1.49
C SER A 151 -14.08 -2.28 -1.22
N SER A 152 -14.79 -2.58 -0.14
CA SER A 152 -15.96 -1.78 0.31
C SER A 152 -15.94 -1.44 1.81
N HIS A 153 -14.80 -1.55 2.49
CA HIS A 153 -14.66 -1.14 3.89
C HIS A 153 -13.82 0.13 4.13
N TRP A 154 -13.35 0.80 3.07
CA TRP A 154 -12.49 2.00 3.19
C TRP A 154 -13.21 3.35 3.04
N THR A 155 -14.54 3.38 3.10
CA THR A 155 -15.31 4.62 2.99
C THR A 155 -16.24 4.82 4.18
N ASN A 156 -15.74 4.85 5.42
CA ASN A 156 -16.32 5.69 6.49
C ASN A 156 -15.54 5.63 7.82
N ARG A 157 -14.47 6.42 7.96
CA ARG A 157 -14.14 7.11 9.21
C ARG A 157 -13.02 8.12 8.99
N SER A 158 -13.15 9.27 9.64
CA SER A 158 -12.13 10.33 9.82
C SER A 158 -11.78 11.25 8.65
N LEU A 159 -12.78 11.73 7.89
CA LEU A 159 -12.72 13.06 7.29
C LEU A 159 -13.79 13.96 7.91
N ALA A 160 -13.53 14.44 9.11
CA ALA A 160 -14.17 15.64 9.64
C ALA A 160 -13.20 16.37 10.56
N ARG A 161 -12.93 17.62 10.17
CA ARG A 161 -12.43 18.74 11.00
C ARG A 161 -10.91 19.00 10.96
N PHE A 162 -10.50 19.76 9.95
CA PHE A 162 -9.46 20.79 10.06
C PHE A 162 -9.92 22.04 9.29
N PRO A 163 -9.95 23.25 9.91
CA PRO A 163 -10.01 24.53 9.21
C PRO A 163 -8.60 25.07 8.91
N PRO A 164 -8.40 25.85 7.83
CA PRO A 164 -7.13 26.53 7.54
C PRO A 164 -6.97 27.86 8.32
N PRO A 165 -5.74 28.42 8.39
CA PRO A 165 -5.43 29.63 9.16
C PRO A 165 -6.10 30.91 8.64
#